data_AF-A0ABD1I4K4-F1
#
_entry.id   AF-A0ABD1I4K4-F1
#
_cell.length_a   1.000
_cell.length_b   1.000
_cell.length_c   1.000
_cell.angle_alpha   90.00
_cell.angle_beta   90.00
_cell.angle_gamma   90.00
#
_symmetry.space_group_name_H-M   'P 1'
#
loop_
_entity.id
_entity.type
_entity.pdbx_description
1 polymer ?
#
loop_
_entity_poly.entity_id
_entity_poly.type
_entity_poly.pdbx_seq_one_letter_code
_entity_poly.pdbx_strand_id
1 'polypeptide(L)'
;MKQTGKNLSYFLDLILSYYGMWHLLKWTDEEQVAAMIEWTAMTYGGLDVMFSNAGIISGLPQTALDLDLSEYDRVMRVNARGMVVCVKQSARKMVEM
;
A
#
# COMPACT_ATOMS: atom_id res chain seq x y z
N MET A 1 -5.87 -27.61 16.28
CA MET A 1 -5.05 -26.80 15.35
C MET A 1 -5.81 -26.67 14.04
N LYS A 2 -6.40 -25.51 13.75
CA LYS A 2 -7.09 -25.27 12.45
C LYS A 2 -6.02 -24.85 11.42
N GLN A 3 -6.04 -25.51 10.27
CA GLN A 3 -5.09 -25.29 9.16
C GLN A 3 -5.16 -23.85 8.64
N THR A 4 -4.06 -23.10 8.79
CA THR A 4 -3.80 -21.79 8.17
C THR A 4 -3.33 -21.96 6.72
N GLY A 5 -4.17 -22.57 5.89
CA GLY A 5 -3.89 -22.90 4.50
C GLY A 5 -4.83 -22.18 3.52
N LYS A 6 -4.96 -20.85 3.62
CA LYS A 6 -5.73 -20.04 2.67
C LYS A 6 -4.81 -19.10 1.88
N ASN A 7 -4.19 -19.72 0.88
CA ASN A 7 -3.83 -19.24 -0.45
C ASN A 7 -3.23 -17.83 -0.63
N LEU A 8 -1.94 -17.85 -0.98
CA LEU A 8 -1.20 -16.80 -1.68
C LEU A 8 -1.88 -16.30 -2.98
N SER A 9 -2.91 -16.99 -3.50
CA SER A 9 -3.63 -16.61 -4.72
C SER A 9 -4.42 -15.30 -4.56
N TYR A 10 -4.95 -15.00 -3.37
CA TYR A 10 -5.66 -13.73 -3.12
C TYR A 10 -4.71 -12.53 -3.16
N PHE A 11 -3.47 -12.74 -2.74
CA PHE A 11 -2.43 -11.72 -2.79
C PHE A 11 -2.08 -11.35 -4.24
N LEU A 12 -2.08 -12.34 -5.13
CA LEU A 12 -1.93 -12.13 -6.58
C LEU A 12 -3.17 -11.52 -7.22
N ASP A 13 -4.40 -11.85 -6.79
CA ASP A 13 -5.62 -11.19 -7.31
C ASP A 13 -5.68 -9.70 -6.94
N LEU A 14 -5.16 -9.30 -5.77
CA LEU A 14 -4.97 -7.90 -5.38
C LEU A 14 -3.91 -7.20 -6.27
N ILE A 15 -2.81 -7.91 -6.59
CA ILE A 15 -1.72 -7.44 -7.48
C ILE A 15 -2.13 -7.47 -8.97
N LEU A 16 -3.08 -8.30 -9.40
CA LEU A 16 -3.54 -8.36 -10.79
C LEU A 16 -4.70 -7.39 -11.03
N SER A 17 -5.58 -7.17 -10.03
CA SER A 17 -6.49 -6.01 -10.05
C SER A 17 -5.71 -4.67 -10.07
N TYR A 18 -4.49 -4.64 -9.52
CA TYR A 18 -3.54 -3.51 -9.49
C TYR A 18 -3.28 -2.87 -10.86
N TYR A 19 -3.39 -3.64 -11.95
CA TYR A 19 -3.20 -3.14 -13.32
C TYR A 19 -4.52 -2.83 -14.06
N GLY A 20 -5.68 -3.19 -13.53
CA GLY A 20 -6.97 -2.97 -14.21
C GLY A 20 -7.81 -1.85 -13.60
N MET A 21 -7.81 -1.74 -12.28
CA MET A 21 -8.78 -0.90 -11.55
C MET A 21 -8.13 0.21 -10.70
N TRP A 22 -6.83 0.12 -10.44
CA TRP A 22 -6.12 0.99 -9.49
C TRP A 22 -5.15 2.01 -10.13
N HIS A 23 -5.17 2.16 -11.46
CA HIS A 23 -4.38 3.20 -12.15
C HIS A 23 -4.69 4.64 -11.69
N LEU A 24 -5.81 4.85 -10.99
CA LEU A 24 -6.21 6.14 -10.44
C LEU A 24 -5.89 6.31 -8.95
N LEU A 25 -5.49 5.24 -8.26
CA LEU A 25 -5.34 5.29 -6.81
C LEU A 25 -3.98 5.82 -6.38
N LYS A 26 -4.04 6.91 -5.63
CA LYS A 26 -2.88 7.50 -4.99
C LYS A 26 -2.75 6.85 -3.62
N TRP A 27 -1.77 5.97 -3.46
CA TRP A 27 -1.41 5.32 -2.17
C TRP A 27 -1.04 6.32 -1.07
N THR A 28 -0.84 7.59 -1.44
CA THR A 28 -0.61 8.71 -0.54
C THR A 28 -1.91 9.42 -0.13
N ASP A 29 -3.06 9.03 -0.64
CA ASP A 29 -4.35 9.59 -0.27
C ASP A 29 -5.00 8.67 0.77
N GLU A 30 -5.24 9.20 1.97
CA GLU A 30 -5.76 8.40 3.08
C GLU A 30 -7.18 7.90 2.86
N GLU A 31 -8.03 8.69 2.20
CA GLU A 31 -9.43 8.32 1.97
C GLU A 31 -9.52 7.19 0.95
N GLN A 32 -8.71 7.30 -0.10
CA GLN A 32 -8.58 6.27 -1.14
C GLN A 32 -8.07 4.94 -0.56
N VAL A 33 -7.07 4.99 0.31
CA VAL A 33 -6.53 3.79 0.96
C VAL A 33 -7.52 3.20 1.97
N ALA A 34 -8.24 4.04 2.73
CA ALA A 34 -9.29 3.56 3.64
C ALA A 34 -10.43 2.85 2.87
N ALA A 35 -10.89 3.44 1.75
CA ALA A 35 -11.92 2.85 0.91
C ALA A 35 -11.50 1.50 0.32
N MET A 36 -10.23 1.37 -0.11
CA MET A 36 -9.65 0.10 -0.56
C MET A 36 -9.74 -0.97 0.52
N ILE A 37 -9.27 -0.64 1.72
CA ILE A 37 -9.20 -1.57 2.86
C ILE A 37 -10.60 -2.02 3.28
N GLU A 38 -11.56 -1.08 3.34
CA GLU A 38 -12.94 -1.40 3.64
C GLU A 38 -13.53 -2.35 2.60
N TRP A 39 -13.34 -2.05 1.31
CA TRP A 39 -13.82 -2.90 0.24
C TRP A 39 -13.22 -4.31 0.29
N THR A 40 -11.91 -4.42 0.56
CA THR A 40 -11.22 -5.71 0.72
C THR A 40 -11.81 -6.49 1.89
N ALA A 41 -11.95 -5.86 3.06
CA ALA A 41 -12.50 -6.51 4.24
C ALA A 41 -13.95 -6.99 4.01
N MET A 42 -14.79 -6.17 3.38
CA MET A 42 -16.17 -6.53 3.03
C MET A 42 -16.24 -7.68 2.02
N THR A 43 -15.38 -7.66 1.00
CA THR A 43 -15.40 -8.63 -0.10
C THR A 43 -14.93 -10.01 0.35
N TYR A 44 -13.88 -10.06 1.18
CA TYR A 44 -13.24 -11.32 1.59
C TYR A 44 -13.57 -11.74 3.02
N GLY A 45 -14.37 -10.95 3.74
CA GLY A 45 -14.79 -11.22 5.13
C GLY A 45 -13.69 -10.99 6.15
N GLY A 46 -12.63 -10.25 5.80
CA GLY A 46 -11.51 -9.96 6.70
C GLY A 46 -10.30 -9.35 5.98
N LEU A 47 -9.30 -8.95 6.77
CA LEU A 47 -7.98 -8.51 6.31
C LEU A 47 -6.92 -9.01 7.30
N ASP A 48 -6.15 -10.03 6.90
CA ASP A 48 -5.12 -10.62 7.76
C ASP A 48 -3.71 -10.03 7.51
N VAL A 49 -3.42 -9.59 6.28
CA VAL A 49 -2.09 -9.14 5.86
C VAL A 49 -2.21 -7.90 5.00
N MET A 50 -1.38 -6.89 5.28
CA MET A 50 -1.18 -5.72 4.44
C MET A 50 0.26 -5.68 3.92
N PHE A 51 0.43 -5.38 2.62
CA PHE A 51 1.75 -5.23 2.00
C PHE A 51 1.83 -3.91 1.23
N SER A 52 2.63 -2.97 1.77
CA SER A 52 2.89 -1.70 1.09
C SER A 52 4.15 -1.82 0.22
N ASN A 53 3.96 -2.19 -1.04
CA ASN A 53 5.06 -2.43 -1.99
C ASN A 53 5.36 -1.25 -2.91
N ALA A 54 4.50 -0.22 -2.94
CA ALA A 54 4.65 0.88 -3.89
C ALA A 54 5.91 1.69 -3.58
N GLY A 55 6.82 1.77 -4.56
CA GLY A 55 8.09 2.45 -4.41
C GLY A 55 8.58 3.08 -5.71
N ILE A 56 9.19 4.24 -5.61
CA ILE A 56 9.88 4.94 -6.70
C ILE A 56 11.31 5.26 -6.30
N ILE A 57 12.14 5.52 -7.31
CA ILE A 57 13.50 6.05 -7.15
C ILE A 57 13.58 7.47 -7.69
N SER A 58 14.64 8.19 -7.35
CA SER A 58 14.96 9.49 -7.95
C SER A 58 15.14 9.33 -9.46
N GLY A 59 14.81 10.38 -10.23
CA GLY A 59 14.94 10.34 -11.69
C GLY A 59 16.39 10.22 -12.18
N LEU A 60 17.35 10.65 -11.36
CA LEU A 60 18.78 10.57 -11.61
C LEU A 60 19.53 10.11 -10.34
N PRO A 61 20.71 9.49 -10.47
CA PRO A 61 21.60 9.24 -9.33
C PRO A 61 21.98 10.55 -8.64
N GLN A 62 21.94 10.56 -7.31
CA GLN A 62 22.31 11.71 -6.48
C GLN A 62 23.31 11.28 -5.42
N THR A 63 24.21 12.19 -5.04
CA THR A 63 25.09 12.02 -3.88
C THR A 63 24.42 12.61 -2.65
N ALA A 64 24.91 12.26 -1.46
CA ALA A 64 24.42 12.89 -0.23
C ALA A 64 24.79 14.39 -0.13
N LEU A 65 25.86 14.83 -0.82
CA LEU A 65 26.31 16.22 -0.78
C LEU A 65 25.48 17.12 -1.70
N ASP A 66 25.01 16.58 -2.82
CA ASP A 66 24.26 17.29 -3.86
C ASP A 66 22.80 16.81 -3.95
N LEU A 67 22.25 16.36 -2.81
CA LEU A 67 20.89 15.82 -2.75
C LEU A 67 19.87 16.91 -3.07
N ASP A 68 19.05 16.68 -4.09
CA ASP A 68 17.92 17.56 -4.39
C ASP A 68 16.76 17.21 -3.46
N LEU A 69 16.47 18.12 -2.53
CA LEU A 69 15.41 17.94 -1.54
C LEU A 69 14.02 17.80 -2.18
N SER A 70 13.79 18.37 -3.36
CA SER A 70 12.51 18.24 -4.05
C SER A 70 12.28 16.82 -4.58
N GLU A 71 13.34 16.20 -5.10
CA GLU A 71 13.31 14.79 -5.53
C GLU A 71 13.25 13.84 -4.34
N TYR A 72 13.98 14.13 -3.27
CA TYR A 72 13.87 13.41 -2.00
C TYR A 72 12.42 13.43 -1.48
N ASP A 73 11.80 14.61 -1.40
CA ASP A 73 10.42 14.75 -0.93
C ASP A 73 9.44 14.01 -1.83
N ARG A 74 9.67 14.00 -3.15
CA ARG A 74 8.86 13.23 -4.09
C ARG A 74 8.95 11.73 -3.81
N VAL A 75 10.17 11.21 -3.63
CA VAL A 75 10.42 9.80 -3.30
C VAL A 75 9.81 9.43 -1.94
N MET A 76 10.03 10.25 -0.91
CA MET A 76 9.53 9.99 0.44
C MET A 76 8.02 10.10 0.55
N ARG A 77 7.39 10.97 -0.24
CA ARG A 77 5.93 11.06 -0.33
C ARG A 77 5.30 9.74 -0.77
N VAL A 78 5.94 9.03 -1.70
CA VAL A 78 5.45 7.72 -2.14
C VAL A 78 5.91 6.63 -1.17
N ASN A 79 7.21 6.48 -0.98
CA ASN A 79 7.79 5.29 -0.34
C ASN A 79 7.53 5.27 1.17
N ALA A 80 7.72 6.41 1.85
CA ALA A 80 7.56 6.48 3.30
C ALA A 80 6.13 6.85 3.69
N ARG A 81 5.62 7.96 3.18
CA ARG A 81 4.28 8.43 3.55
C ARG A 81 3.19 7.48 3.04
N GLY A 82 3.28 6.97 1.81
CA GLY A 82 2.34 5.97 1.30
C GLY A 82 2.31 4.70 2.16
N MET A 83 3.48 4.21 2.58
CA MET A 83 3.59 3.08 3.50
C MET A 83 2.94 3.34 4.87
N VAL A 84 3.18 4.51 5.47
CA VAL A 84 2.54 4.89 6.73
C VAL A 84 1.02 4.93 6.61
N VAL A 85 0.50 5.49 5.51
CA VAL A 85 -0.95 5.55 5.27
C VAL A 85 -1.55 4.15 5.17
N CYS A 86 -0.93 3.27 4.39
CA CYS A 86 -1.34 1.86 4.28
C CYS A 86 -1.39 1.17 5.65
N VAL A 87 -0.29 1.23 6.41
CA VAL A 87 -0.21 0.57 7.73
C VAL A 87 -1.24 1.14 8.69
N LYS A 88 -1.37 2.46 8.77
CA LYS A 88 -2.31 3.14 9.65
C LYS A 88 -3.75 2.68 9.40
N GLN A 89 -4.19 2.68 8.14
CA GLN A 89 -5.56 2.32 7.81
C GLN A 89 -5.81 0.82 7.97
N SER A 90 -4.85 -0.03 7.58
CA SER A 90 -5.00 -1.48 7.74
C SER A 90 -5.04 -1.89 9.20
N ALA A 91 -4.15 -1.34 10.04
CA ALA A 91 -4.12 -1.62 11.47
C ALA A 91 -5.42 -1.19 12.15
N ARG A 92 -5.99 -0.04 11.78
CA ARG A 92 -7.30 0.41 12.29
C ARG A 92 -8.38 -0.62 11.98
N LYS A 93 -8.50 -1.04 10.72
CA LYS A 93 -9.51 -2.02 10.32
C LYS A 93 -9.31 -3.37 11.01
N MET A 94 -8.07 -3.85 11.08
CA MET A 94 -7.72 -5.11 11.73
C MET A 94 -8.07 -5.14 13.23
N VAL A 95 -7.99 -4.01 13.93
CA VAL A 95 -8.35 -3.90 15.36
C VAL A 95 -9.87 -3.77 15.57
N GLU A 96 -10.59 -3.17 14.61
CA GLU A 96 -12.04 -2.98 14.67
C GLU A 96 -12.84 -4.27 14.46
N MET A 97 -12.30 -5.20 13.66
CA MET A 97 -12.90 -6.51 13.34
C MET A 97 -12.89 -7.47 14.52
#